data_AF-A0A497Q3N2-F1
#
_entry.id   AF-A0A497Q3N2-F1
#
_cell.length_a   1.000
_cell.length_b   1.000
_cell.length_c   1.000
_cell.angle_alpha   90.00
_cell.angle_beta   90.00
_cell.angle_gamma   90.00
#
_symmetry.space_group_name_H-M   'P 1'
#
loop_
_entity.id
_entity.type
_entity.pdbx_description
1 polymer ?
#
loop_
_entity_poly.entity_id
_entity_poly.type
_entity_poly.pdbx_seq_one_letter_code
_entity_poly.pdbx_strand_id
1 'polypeptide(L)'
;MVLRKGDRIPMAVWCPLIPPDEYPRLAHFERDLRRVSQAYDDWLAAMRGKPFVGTTVGVLLDRIRMLLIEIGVACAQNRELAETVQRVLVDRLRSSALRIVGNMPDETPFQRRVKSALKIFFQNLRFARDIIPEEEIELAVLRGGDKGHKRETGRPGIIARILKRRRVGDSDPTPDNELVMKQALIESSNVVKRLYMRLLSPDPWGCD
;
A
#
# COMPACT_ATOMS: atom_id res chain seq x y z
N MET A 1 -15.43 6.99 36.32
CA MET A 1 -14.70 7.07 35.03
C MET A 1 -13.79 8.28 35.09
N VAL A 2 -12.49 8.07 35.32
CA VAL A 2 -11.54 9.16 35.58
C VAL A 2 -10.97 9.63 34.24
N LEU A 3 -11.40 10.80 33.79
CA LEU A 3 -10.84 11.51 32.64
C LEU A 3 -9.39 11.91 32.97
N ARG A 4 -8.42 11.41 32.21
CA ARG A 4 -7.02 11.83 32.33
C ARG A 4 -6.88 13.25 31.79
N LYS A 5 -6.33 14.10 32.64
CA LYS A 5 -6.00 15.51 32.42
C LYS A 5 -4.75 15.57 31.53
N GLY A 6 -4.92 15.42 30.23
CA GLY A 6 -3.84 15.42 29.24
C GLY A 6 -4.28 15.23 27.78
N ASP A 7 -5.42 14.59 27.54
CA ASP A 7 -5.84 14.18 26.18
C ASP A 7 -6.68 15.22 25.42
N ARG A 8 -6.44 16.52 25.65
CA ARG A 8 -6.94 17.54 24.73
C ARG A 8 -5.87 17.77 23.68
N ILE A 9 -5.87 16.94 22.65
CA ILE A 9 -5.22 17.31 21.38
C ILE A 9 -5.85 18.66 21.01
N PRO A 10 -5.06 19.74 20.89
CA PRO A 10 -5.60 21.02 20.44
C PRO A 10 -6.28 20.77 19.10
N MET A 11 -7.60 20.94 19.03
CA MET A 11 -8.43 20.74 17.84
C MET A 11 -8.11 21.71 16.69
N ALA A 12 -6.95 22.36 16.70
CA ALA A 12 -6.69 23.50 15.86
C ALA A 12 -6.44 23.10 14.39
N VAL A 13 -6.03 21.85 14.10
CA VAL A 13 -6.03 21.24 12.76
C VAL A 13 -6.20 19.72 12.82
N TRP A 14 -7.40 19.24 12.50
CA TRP A 14 -7.65 17.81 12.25
C TRP A 14 -7.22 17.48 10.81
N CYS A 15 -6.36 16.48 10.62
CA CYS A 15 -6.03 15.94 9.30
C CYS A 15 -6.33 14.43 9.33
N PRO A 16 -7.41 13.96 8.68
CA PRO A 16 -7.83 12.55 8.79
C PRO A 16 -6.77 11.54 8.32
N LEU A 17 -5.84 11.97 7.47
CA LEU A 17 -4.75 11.13 6.99
C LEU A 17 -3.63 10.90 8.00
N ILE A 18 -3.60 11.69 9.08
CA ILE A 18 -2.60 11.55 10.13
C ILE A 18 -3.25 10.81 11.30
N PRO A 19 -2.78 9.60 11.64
CA PRO A 19 -3.31 8.87 12.78
C PRO A 19 -2.91 9.57 14.10
N PRO A 20 -3.71 9.43 15.17
CA PRO A 20 -3.52 10.22 16.39
C PRO A 20 -2.14 10.07 17.05
N ASP A 21 -1.51 8.91 16.92
CA ASP A 21 -0.19 8.62 17.47
C ASP A 21 0.97 9.33 16.72
N GLU A 22 0.71 9.85 15.51
CA GLU A 22 1.68 10.65 14.73
C GLU A 22 1.53 12.16 14.98
N TYR A 23 0.45 12.63 15.62
CA TYR A 23 0.21 14.05 15.87
C TYR A 23 1.33 14.75 16.65
N PRO A 24 1.93 14.19 17.72
CA PRO A 24 2.99 14.87 18.46
C PRO A 24 4.21 15.19 17.58
N ARG A 25 4.49 14.33 16.59
CA ARG A 25 5.62 14.50 15.65
C ARG A 25 5.34 15.59 14.62
N LEU A 26 4.08 15.82 14.28
CA LEU A 26 3.65 16.73 13.23
C LEU A 26 3.08 18.06 13.75
N ALA A 27 2.99 18.25 15.06
CA ALA A 27 2.40 19.44 15.69
C ALA A 27 3.03 20.76 15.23
N HIS A 28 4.34 20.77 14.95
CA HIS A 28 5.04 21.97 14.48
C HIS A 28 4.69 22.36 13.03
N PHE A 29 4.05 21.47 12.26
CA PHE A 29 3.55 21.72 10.91
C PHE A 29 2.05 22.09 10.86
N GLU A 30 1.44 22.44 11.99
CA GLU A 30 -0.01 22.68 12.11
C GLU A 30 -0.59 23.52 10.95
N ARG A 31 0.05 24.65 10.62
CA ARG A 31 -0.43 25.55 9.55
C ARG A 31 -0.45 24.88 8.18
N ASP A 32 0.53 24.03 7.89
CA ASP A 32 0.67 23.34 6.62
C ASP A 32 -0.21 22.08 6.55
N LEU A 33 -0.49 21.43 7.68
CA LEU A 33 -1.41 20.28 7.76
C LEU A 33 -2.83 20.60 7.29
N ARG A 34 -3.26 21.87 7.38
CA ARG A 34 -4.54 22.32 6.80
C ARG A 34 -4.58 22.11 5.28
N ARG A 35 -3.45 22.34 4.60
CA ARG A 35 -3.34 22.14 3.15
C ARG A 35 -3.40 20.65 2.80
N VAL A 36 -2.79 19.80 3.64
CA VAL A 36 -2.89 18.34 3.50
C VAL A 36 -4.33 17.87 3.67
N SER A 37 -5.05 18.39 4.67
CA SER A 37 -6.47 18.07 4.86
C SER A 37 -7.31 18.50 3.66
N GLN A 38 -7.11 19.72 3.15
CA GLN A 38 -7.84 20.19 1.98
C GLN A 38 -7.57 19.33 0.74
N ALA A 39 -6.30 18.98 0.49
CA ALA A 39 -5.96 18.10 -0.63
C ALA A 39 -6.61 16.71 -0.50
N TYR A 40 -6.71 16.18 0.73
CA TYR A 40 -7.44 14.95 0.98
C TYR A 40 -8.94 15.09 0.72
N ASP A 41 -9.56 16.19 1.14
CA ASP A 41 -10.98 16.45 0.90
C ASP A 41 -11.28 16.63 -0.61
N ASP A 42 -10.39 17.29 -1.34
CA ASP A 42 -10.48 17.44 -2.80
C ASP A 42 -10.36 16.07 -3.49
N TRP A 43 -9.39 15.25 -3.08
CA TRP A 43 -9.25 13.87 -3.55
C TRP A 43 -10.51 13.05 -3.25
N LEU A 44 -11.05 13.12 -2.03
CA LEU A 44 -12.28 12.44 -1.64
C LEU A 44 -13.43 12.84 -2.56
N ALA A 45 -13.60 14.14 -2.83
CA ALA A 45 -14.61 14.66 -3.73
C ALA A 45 -14.43 14.13 -5.16
N ALA A 46 -13.20 14.10 -5.67
CA ALA A 46 -12.87 13.56 -7.00
C ALA A 46 -13.10 12.04 -7.12
N MET A 47 -12.99 11.32 -6.00
CA MET A 47 -13.25 9.89 -5.92
C MET A 47 -14.74 9.54 -5.78
N ARG A 48 -15.60 10.49 -5.39
CA ARG A 48 -17.06 10.26 -5.31
C ARG A 48 -17.61 9.91 -6.69
N GLY A 49 -18.43 8.86 -6.73
CA GLY A 49 -19.07 8.37 -7.97
C GLY A 49 -18.14 7.59 -8.91
N LYS A 50 -16.85 7.44 -8.61
CA LYS A 50 -15.96 6.56 -9.37
C LYS A 50 -16.34 5.09 -9.12
N PRO A 51 -16.41 4.25 -10.17
CA PRO A 51 -16.79 2.86 -9.99
C PRO A 51 -15.77 2.12 -9.13
N PHE A 52 -16.29 1.11 -8.44
CA PHE A 52 -15.54 0.25 -7.52
C PHE A 52 -15.67 -1.23 -7.88
N VAL A 53 -16.85 -1.64 -8.32
CA VAL A 53 -17.12 -2.97 -8.86
C VAL A 53 -16.46 -3.09 -10.25
N GLY A 54 -15.81 -4.23 -10.52
CA GLY A 54 -15.08 -4.46 -11.77
C GLY A 54 -13.77 -3.67 -11.92
N THR A 55 -13.39 -2.85 -10.94
CA THR A 55 -12.14 -2.08 -11.00
C THR A 55 -10.93 -2.97 -10.72
N THR A 56 -9.92 -2.88 -11.58
CA THR A 56 -8.66 -3.63 -11.46
C THR A 56 -7.80 -3.07 -10.33
N VAL A 57 -6.85 -3.89 -9.88
CA VAL A 57 -5.87 -3.49 -8.85
C VAL A 57 -5.05 -2.27 -9.28
N GLY A 58 -4.67 -2.19 -10.57
CA GLY A 58 -3.89 -1.07 -11.11
C GLY A 58 -4.62 0.26 -10.99
N VAL A 59 -5.90 0.31 -11.38
CA VAL A 59 -6.70 1.54 -11.28
C VAL A 59 -6.86 2.00 -9.82
N LEU A 60 -7.04 1.08 -8.88
CA LEU A 60 -7.17 1.45 -7.47
C LEU A 60 -5.85 1.96 -6.88
N LEU A 61 -4.73 1.32 -7.24
CA LEU A 61 -3.40 1.77 -6.82
C LEU A 61 -3.06 3.13 -7.44
N ASP A 62 -3.50 3.39 -8.67
CA ASP A 62 -3.33 4.71 -9.30
C ASP A 62 -4.12 5.80 -8.57
N ARG A 63 -5.36 5.53 -8.13
CA ARG A 63 -6.12 6.49 -7.32
C ARG A 63 -5.43 6.81 -5.98
N ILE A 64 -4.86 5.80 -5.33
CA ILE A 64 -4.05 5.99 -4.10
C ILE A 64 -2.77 6.79 -4.42
N ARG A 65 -2.15 6.53 -5.57
CA ARG A 65 -0.98 7.28 -6.05
C ARG A 65 -1.32 8.75 -6.30
N MET A 66 -2.48 9.04 -6.89
CA MET A 66 -2.97 10.42 -7.07
C MET A 66 -3.09 11.15 -5.74
N LEU A 67 -3.64 10.51 -4.70
CA LEU A 67 -3.67 11.10 -3.34
C LEU A 67 -2.27 11.48 -2.84
N LEU A 68 -1.31 10.57 -2.98
CA LEU A 68 0.08 10.84 -2.57
C LEU A 68 0.70 12.02 -3.34
N ILE A 69 0.39 12.15 -4.63
CA ILE A 69 0.84 13.27 -5.48
C ILE A 69 0.20 14.58 -5.03
N GLU A 70 -1.11 14.60 -4.80
CA GLU A 70 -1.85 15.79 -4.36
C GLU A 70 -1.35 16.28 -3.00
N ILE A 71 -1.07 15.38 -2.05
CA ILE A 71 -0.39 15.71 -0.79
C ILE A 71 0.98 16.34 -1.04
N GLY A 72 1.76 15.76 -1.97
CA GLY A 72 3.07 16.30 -2.33
C GLY A 72 2.98 17.73 -2.89
N VAL A 73 1.99 18.00 -3.74
CA VAL A 73 1.72 19.33 -4.29
C VAL A 73 1.26 20.30 -3.20
N ALA A 74 0.36 19.88 -2.30
CA ALA A 74 -0.11 20.70 -1.18
C ALA A 74 1.03 21.11 -0.23
N CYS A 75 2.06 20.25 -0.13
CA CYS A 75 3.25 20.46 0.67
C CYS A 75 4.44 21.02 -0.14
N ALA A 76 4.25 21.57 -1.34
CA ALA A 76 5.38 21.95 -2.23
C ALA A 76 6.40 22.91 -1.59
N GLN A 77 5.96 23.74 -0.64
CA GLN A 77 6.81 24.68 0.10
C GLN A 77 7.50 24.06 1.34
N ASN A 78 7.09 22.84 1.72
CA ASN A 78 7.57 22.14 2.91
C ASN A 78 7.81 20.66 2.59
N ARG A 79 8.99 20.39 2.05
CA ARG A 79 9.41 19.05 1.63
C ARG A 79 9.43 18.05 2.78
N GLU A 80 9.86 18.47 3.97
CA GLU A 80 9.93 17.61 5.14
C GLU A 80 8.53 17.11 5.55
N LEU A 81 7.55 18.00 5.55
CA LEU A 81 6.16 17.62 5.77
C LEU A 81 5.68 16.65 4.70
N ALA A 82 5.92 16.96 3.42
CA ALA A 82 5.50 16.11 2.30
C ALA A 82 6.02 14.67 2.47
N GLU A 83 7.32 14.52 2.72
CA GLU A 83 7.97 13.23 2.89
C GLU A 83 7.45 12.50 4.15
N THR A 84 7.19 13.24 5.23
CA THR A 84 6.70 12.66 6.48
C THR A 84 5.27 12.15 6.34
N VAL A 85 4.36 12.96 5.79
CA VAL A 85 2.96 12.59 5.57
C VAL A 85 2.86 11.39 4.62
N GLN A 86 3.57 11.44 3.48
CA GLN A 86 3.57 10.34 2.53
C GLN A 86 4.11 9.05 3.16
N ARG A 87 5.16 9.13 4.00
CA ARG A 87 5.70 7.97 4.71
C ARG A 87 4.68 7.37 5.67
N VAL A 88 4.06 8.21 6.51
CA VAL A 88 3.01 7.78 7.45
C VAL A 88 1.89 7.06 6.70
N LEU A 89 1.40 7.64 5.61
CA LEU A 89 0.32 7.05 4.81
C LEU A 89 0.73 5.70 4.22
N VAL A 90 1.90 5.64 3.58
CA VAL A 90 2.43 4.43 2.95
C VAL A 90 2.65 3.31 3.98
N ASP A 91 3.18 3.64 5.15
CA ASP A 91 3.45 2.65 6.20
C ASP A 91 2.16 2.12 6.82
N ARG A 92 1.14 2.97 6.99
CA ARG A 92 -0.20 2.55 7.45
C ARG A 92 -0.91 1.68 6.42
N LEU A 93 -0.86 2.06 5.14
CA LEU A 93 -1.44 1.27 4.05
C LEU A 93 -0.76 -0.08 3.93
N ARG A 94 0.58 -0.13 3.97
CA ARG A 94 1.34 -1.39 3.95
C ARG A 94 1.01 -2.26 5.14
N SER A 95 1.02 -1.72 6.35
CA SER A 95 0.72 -2.47 7.57
C SER A 95 -0.71 -3.02 7.54
N SER A 96 -1.68 -2.22 7.07
CA SER A 96 -3.06 -2.66 6.88
C SER A 96 -3.19 -3.75 5.82
N ALA A 97 -2.50 -3.63 4.69
CA ALA A 97 -2.50 -4.64 3.63
C ALA A 97 -1.97 -5.97 4.15
N LEU A 98 -0.82 -5.94 4.83
CA LEU A 98 -0.20 -7.13 5.40
C LEU A 98 -1.03 -7.76 6.50
N ARG A 99 -1.77 -6.97 7.28
CA ARG A 99 -2.74 -7.49 8.25
C ARG A 99 -3.91 -8.20 7.57
N ILE A 100 -4.46 -7.62 6.51
CA ILE A 100 -5.54 -8.26 5.73
C ILE A 100 -5.04 -9.59 5.13
N VAL A 101 -3.86 -9.59 4.52
CA VAL A 101 -3.23 -10.81 3.98
C VAL A 101 -2.94 -11.83 5.07
N GLY A 102 -2.48 -11.39 6.25
CA GLY A 102 -2.23 -12.25 7.40
C GLY A 102 -3.46 -13.05 7.85
N ASN A 103 -4.64 -12.46 7.68
CA ASN A 103 -5.93 -13.06 8.02
C ASN A 103 -6.56 -13.89 6.89
N MET A 104 -5.89 -14.02 5.75
CA MET A 104 -6.38 -14.89 4.66
C MET A 104 -6.18 -16.37 5.00
N PRO A 105 -7.06 -17.24 4.48
CA PRO A 105 -6.95 -18.69 4.65
C PRO A 105 -5.61 -19.22 4.13
N ASP A 106 -5.08 -20.26 4.78
CA ASP A 106 -3.82 -20.91 4.44
C ASP A 106 -3.81 -22.42 4.72
N GLU A 107 -4.98 -23.06 4.65
CA GLU A 107 -5.14 -24.49 4.96
C GLU A 107 -4.52 -25.38 3.86
N THR A 108 -4.64 -24.97 2.60
CA THR A 108 -4.13 -25.72 1.44
C THR A 108 -2.74 -25.21 1.00
N PRO A 109 -1.92 -26.05 0.34
CA PRO A 109 -0.68 -25.61 -0.29
C PRO A 109 -0.90 -24.43 -1.26
N PHE A 110 -1.97 -24.48 -2.06
CA PHE A 110 -2.34 -23.40 -2.99
C PHE A 110 -2.59 -22.08 -2.27
N GLN A 111 -3.44 -22.07 -1.23
CA GLN A 111 -3.71 -20.87 -0.43
C GLN A 111 -2.44 -20.31 0.23
N ARG A 112 -1.56 -21.18 0.75
CA ARG A 112 -0.25 -20.76 1.30
C ARG A 112 0.61 -20.05 0.26
N ARG A 113 0.63 -20.54 -0.98
CA ARG A 113 1.37 -19.91 -2.08
C ARG A 113 0.79 -18.54 -2.43
N VAL A 114 -0.54 -18.44 -2.58
CA VAL A 114 -1.23 -17.16 -2.83
C VAL A 114 -0.94 -16.16 -1.72
N LYS A 115 -1.13 -16.55 -0.45
CA LYS A 115 -0.85 -15.71 0.73
C LYS A 115 0.62 -15.24 0.77
N SER A 116 1.57 -16.13 0.46
CA SER A 116 2.99 -15.79 0.38
C SER A 116 3.28 -14.77 -0.73
N ALA A 117 2.71 -14.97 -1.92
CA ALA A 117 2.86 -14.04 -3.04
C ALA A 117 2.30 -12.65 -2.68
N LEU A 118 1.10 -12.58 -2.12
CA LEU A 118 0.49 -11.32 -1.67
C LEU A 118 1.32 -10.63 -0.60
N LYS A 119 1.87 -11.38 0.36
CA LYS A 119 2.76 -10.83 1.39
C LYS A 119 3.98 -10.18 0.76
N ILE A 120 4.64 -10.86 -0.18
CA ILE A 120 5.81 -10.33 -0.89
C ILE A 120 5.42 -9.11 -1.74
N PHE A 121 4.30 -9.15 -2.45
CA PHE A 121 3.78 -8.05 -3.25
C PHE A 121 3.58 -6.80 -2.37
N PHE A 122 2.76 -6.87 -1.32
CA PHE A 122 2.46 -5.71 -0.48
C PHE A 122 3.65 -5.24 0.36
N GLN A 123 4.60 -6.11 0.71
CA GLN A 123 5.86 -5.71 1.35
C GLN A 123 6.70 -4.81 0.43
N ASN A 124 6.74 -5.12 -0.86
CA ASN A 124 7.58 -4.42 -1.84
C ASN A 124 6.84 -3.31 -2.59
N LEU A 125 5.52 -3.25 -2.47
CA LEU A 125 4.67 -2.30 -3.16
C LEU A 125 5.07 -0.85 -2.87
N ARG A 126 5.24 -0.08 -3.94
CA ARG A 126 5.58 1.35 -3.92
C ARG A 126 4.37 2.17 -4.33
N PHE A 127 3.49 2.49 -3.39
CA PHE A 127 2.25 3.25 -3.64
C PHE A 127 2.45 4.60 -4.35
N ALA A 128 3.62 5.23 -4.20
CA ALA A 128 3.94 6.52 -4.84
C ALA A 128 4.52 6.39 -6.27
N ARG A 129 4.64 5.17 -6.82
CA ARG A 129 5.20 4.94 -8.16
C ARG A 129 4.17 4.27 -9.06
N ASP A 130 4.37 4.47 -10.35
CA ASP A 130 3.69 3.68 -11.35
C ASP A 130 4.13 2.21 -11.24
N ILE A 131 3.17 1.31 -11.38
CA ILE A 131 3.34 -0.12 -11.18
C ILE A 131 2.44 -0.88 -12.16
N ILE A 132 2.95 -2.01 -12.65
CA ILE A 132 2.17 -2.98 -13.41
C ILE A 132 1.89 -4.14 -12.44
N PRO A 133 0.69 -4.23 -11.85
CA PRO A 133 0.41 -5.20 -10.80
C PRO A 133 0.64 -6.65 -11.22
N GLU A 134 0.35 -6.97 -12.48
CA GLU A 134 0.57 -8.28 -13.08
C GLU A 134 2.05 -8.68 -12.98
N GLU A 135 2.96 -7.81 -13.42
CA GLU A 135 4.42 -8.06 -13.39
C GLU A 135 4.94 -8.17 -11.95
N GLU A 136 4.49 -7.28 -11.05
CA GLU A 136 4.92 -7.28 -9.65
C GLU A 136 4.42 -8.51 -8.89
N ILE A 137 3.21 -8.99 -9.19
CA ILE A 137 2.66 -10.23 -8.62
C ILE A 137 3.35 -11.45 -9.20
N GLU A 138 3.63 -11.50 -10.50
CA GLU A 138 4.41 -12.57 -11.12
C GLU A 138 5.78 -12.72 -10.42
N LEU A 139 6.49 -11.60 -10.25
CA LEU A 139 7.76 -11.57 -9.51
C LEU A 139 7.61 -12.06 -8.06
N ALA A 140 6.50 -11.74 -7.40
CA ALA A 140 6.22 -12.18 -6.05
C ALA A 140 5.93 -13.69 -5.96
N VAL A 141 5.21 -14.26 -6.93
CA VAL A 141 4.94 -15.70 -7.03
C VAL A 141 6.24 -16.47 -7.23
N LEU A 142 7.10 -16.03 -8.15
CA LEU A 142 8.40 -16.65 -8.40
C LEU A 142 9.29 -16.63 -7.16
N ARG A 143 9.34 -15.51 -6.43
CA ARG A 143 10.09 -15.40 -5.16
C ARG A 143 9.53 -16.27 -4.04
N GLY A 144 8.22 -16.50 -4.00
CA GLY A 144 7.56 -17.33 -3.00
C GLY A 144 7.69 -18.83 -3.26
N GLY A 145 7.95 -19.24 -4.51
CA GLY A 145 8.12 -20.62 -4.93
C GLY A 145 9.51 -21.21 -4.64
N ASP A 146 10.56 -20.37 -4.68
CA ASP A 146 11.95 -20.78 -4.40
C ASP A 146 12.20 -20.97 -2.88
N LYS A 147 11.59 -22.00 -2.28
CA LYS A 147 12.04 -22.53 -0.97
C LYS A 147 13.27 -23.42 -1.19
N GLY A 148 14.37 -22.83 -1.64
CA GLY A 148 15.57 -23.61 -1.89
C GLY A 148 16.72 -22.87 -2.56
N HIS A 149 17.18 -21.74 -2.03
CA HIS A 149 18.62 -21.44 -1.95
C HIS A 149 18.93 -20.18 -1.13
N LYS A 150 20.15 -20.21 -0.59
CA LYS A 150 20.70 -19.40 0.49
C LYS A 150 20.50 -17.88 0.31
N ARG A 151 20.33 -17.20 1.45
CA ARG A 151 20.64 -15.78 1.62
C ARG A 151 22.10 -15.56 1.19
N GLU A 152 22.31 -14.95 0.03
CA GLU A 152 23.57 -14.27 -0.27
C GLU A 152 23.33 -12.76 -0.19
N THR A 153 23.83 -12.21 0.91
CA THR A 153 24.17 -10.80 1.10
C THR A 153 25.16 -10.39 0.02
N GLY A 154 24.68 -9.66 -0.98
CA GLY A 154 25.53 -9.04 -1.98
C GLY A 154 24.68 -8.34 -3.02
N ARG A 155 24.68 -6.99 -3.00
CA ARG A 155 24.15 -6.17 -4.10
C ARG A 155 25.00 -6.42 -5.34
N PRO A 156 24.40 -7.01 -6.39
CA PRO A 156 24.38 -6.35 -7.69
C PRO A 156 22.96 -6.32 -8.26
N GLY A 157 22.68 -5.32 -9.13
CA GLY A 157 21.35 -4.94 -9.60
C GLY A 157 20.41 -6.09 -9.95
N ILE A 158 19.29 -6.16 -9.22
CA ILE A 158 18.26 -7.21 -9.26
C ILE A 158 17.67 -7.38 -10.68
N ILE A 159 17.62 -6.31 -11.47
CA ILE A 159 17.12 -6.30 -12.85
C ILE A 159 18.05 -7.13 -13.78
N ALA A 160 19.36 -7.10 -13.55
CA ALA A 160 20.33 -7.82 -14.39
C ALA A 160 20.28 -9.35 -14.20
N ARG A 161 19.94 -9.84 -13.00
CA ARG A 161 19.78 -11.29 -12.75
C ARG A 161 18.50 -11.84 -13.38
N ILE A 162 17.42 -11.05 -13.43
CA ILE A 162 16.14 -11.44 -14.04
C ILE A 162 16.25 -11.44 -15.58
N LEU A 163 16.92 -10.44 -16.17
CA LEU A 163 17.22 -10.43 -17.61
C LEU A 163 18.13 -11.60 -18.03
N LYS A 164 19.02 -12.07 -17.15
CA LYS A 164 19.86 -13.24 -17.42
C LYS A 164 19.09 -14.56 -17.35
N ARG A 165 18.06 -14.68 -16.50
CA ARG A 165 17.13 -15.84 -16.50
C ARG A 165 16.24 -15.87 -17.75
N ARG A 166 15.82 -14.72 -18.28
CA ARG A 166 15.08 -14.66 -19.57
C ARG A 166 15.89 -15.11 -20.79
N ARG A 167 17.22 -15.14 -20.73
CA ARG A 167 18.09 -15.58 -21.84
C ARG A 167 18.53 -17.05 -21.77
N VAL A 168 18.27 -17.73 -20.66
CA VAL A 168 18.56 -19.16 -20.50
C VAL A 168 17.23 -19.89 -20.33
N GLY A 169 16.61 -20.21 -21.47
CA GLY A 169 15.60 -21.26 -21.62
C GLY A 169 14.36 -21.17 -20.72
N ASP A 170 13.26 -20.71 -21.30
CA ASP A 170 12.02 -21.52 -21.31
C ASP A 170 11.55 -22.08 -19.96
N SER A 171 11.28 -21.20 -19.00
CA SER A 171 10.37 -21.55 -17.90
C SER A 171 9.02 -20.92 -18.21
N ASP A 172 8.32 -21.56 -19.14
CA ASP A 172 6.86 -21.48 -19.23
C ASP A 172 6.31 -21.56 -17.79
N PRO A 173 5.44 -20.63 -17.34
CA PRO A 173 4.91 -20.69 -16.00
C PRO A 173 4.25 -22.06 -15.83
N THR A 174 4.83 -22.91 -14.97
CA THR A 174 4.24 -24.21 -14.64
C THR A 174 2.75 -23.98 -14.36
N PRO A 175 1.82 -24.84 -14.81
CA PRO A 175 0.38 -24.59 -14.71
C PRO A 175 -0.12 -24.16 -13.31
N ASP A 176 0.58 -24.57 -12.25
CA ASP A 176 0.32 -24.16 -10.87
C ASP A 176 0.66 -22.67 -10.57
N ASN A 177 1.71 -22.12 -11.18
CA ASN A 177 2.10 -20.70 -11.02
C ASN A 177 1.10 -19.75 -11.66
N GLU A 178 0.57 -20.10 -12.83
CA GLU A 178 -0.44 -19.29 -13.52
C GLU A 178 -1.73 -19.19 -12.69
N LEU A 179 -2.18 -20.32 -12.13
CA LEU A 179 -3.33 -20.36 -11.22
C LEU A 179 -3.10 -19.52 -9.96
N VAL A 180 -1.91 -19.64 -9.34
CA VAL A 180 -1.54 -18.83 -8.17
C VAL A 180 -1.50 -17.35 -8.53
N MET A 181 -0.95 -16.98 -9.69
CA MET A 181 -0.88 -15.59 -10.16
C MET A 181 -2.29 -15.00 -10.38
N LYS A 182 -3.16 -15.73 -11.09
CA LYS A 182 -4.55 -15.31 -11.34
C LYS A 182 -5.31 -15.10 -10.03
N GLN A 183 -5.19 -16.03 -9.09
CA GLN A 183 -5.83 -15.88 -7.78
C GLN A 183 -5.21 -14.73 -6.98
N ALA A 184 -3.89 -14.58 -6.99
CA ALA A 184 -3.22 -13.47 -6.30
C ALA A 184 -3.64 -12.11 -6.88
N LEU A 185 -3.86 -11.98 -8.19
CA LEU A 185 -4.40 -10.77 -8.79
C LEU A 185 -5.80 -10.44 -8.26
N ILE A 186 -6.70 -11.42 -8.21
CA ILE A 186 -8.05 -11.24 -7.66
C ILE A 186 -7.98 -10.81 -6.20
N GLU A 187 -7.21 -11.50 -5.38
CA GLU A 187 -7.10 -11.21 -3.96
C GLU A 187 -6.38 -9.89 -3.69
N SER A 188 -5.38 -9.52 -4.50
CA SER A 188 -4.74 -8.21 -4.40
C SER A 188 -5.74 -7.08 -4.67
N SER A 189 -6.63 -7.25 -5.65
CA SER A 189 -7.73 -6.32 -5.90
C SER A 189 -8.64 -6.22 -4.68
N ASN A 190 -9.00 -7.33 -4.04
CA ASN A 190 -9.81 -7.33 -2.83
C ASN A 190 -9.14 -6.60 -1.66
N VAL A 191 -7.83 -6.81 -1.46
CA VAL A 191 -7.06 -6.12 -0.43
C VAL A 191 -7.01 -4.62 -0.71
N VAL A 192 -6.62 -4.20 -1.92
CA VAL A 192 -6.52 -2.78 -2.28
C VAL A 192 -7.89 -2.11 -2.22
N LYS A 193 -8.97 -2.80 -2.61
CA LYS A 193 -10.35 -2.32 -2.42
C LYS A 193 -10.61 -1.99 -0.94
N ARG A 194 -10.30 -2.90 -0.02
CA ARG A 194 -10.50 -2.65 1.41
C ARG A 194 -9.67 -1.46 1.92
N LEU A 195 -8.44 -1.30 1.45
CA LEU A 195 -7.62 -0.13 1.80
C LEU A 195 -8.23 1.16 1.27
N TYR A 196 -8.64 1.17 0.01
CA TYR A 196 -9.24 2.33 -0.64
C TYR A 196 -10.56 2.73 0.01
N MET A 197 -11.44 1.77 0.34
CA MET A 197 -12.69 2.07 1.06
C MET A 197 -12.44 2.71 2.42
N ARG A 198 -11.38 2.31 3.13
CA ARG A 198 -10.97 2.99 4.35
C ARG A 198 -10.51 4.42 4.08
N LEU A 199 -9.71 4.64 3.04
CA LEU A 199 -9.33 5.99 2.62
C LEU A 199 -10.52 6.83 2.15
N LEU A 200 -11.69 6.27 1.88
CA LEU A 200 -12.91 7.05 1.61
C LEU A 200 -13.74 7.32 2.87
N SER A 201 -13.35 6.75 4.01
CA SER A 201 -14.00 6.96 5.29
C SER A 201 -13.60 8.31 5.90
N PRO A 202 -14.50 8.96 6.67
CA PRO A 202 -14.14 10.10 7.51
C PRO A 202 -13.00 9.78 8.50
N ASP A 203 -12.93 8.53 8.95
CA ASP A 203 -11.83 7.98 9.74
C ASP A 203 -11.19 6.78 8.98
N PRO A 204 -10.07 7.01 8.27
CA PRO A 204 -9.38 5.96 7.53
C PRO A 204 -8.68 4.91 8.40
N TRP A 205 -8.48 5.21 9.69
CA TRP A 205 -7.66 4.41 10.58
C TRP A 205 -8.49 3.60 11.58
N GLY A 206 -9.75 3.97 11.82
CA GLY A 206 -10.64 3.30 12.76
C GLY A 206 -10.23 3.55 14.20
N CYS A 207 -9.85 4.79 14.50
CA CYS A 207 -9.46 5.27 15.81
C CYS A 207 -10.62 5.87 16.61
N ASP A 208 -11.79 6.08 15.99
CA ASP A 208 -13.03 6.54 16.63
C ASP A 208 -13.91 5.39 17.19
#